data_AF-A0A699J2A7-F1
#
_entry.id   AF-A0A699J2A7-F1
#
_cell.length_a   1.000
_cell.length_b   1.000
_cell.length_c   1.000
_cell.angle_alpha   90.00
_cell.angle_beta   90.00
_cell.angle_gamma   90.00
#
_symmetry.space_group_name_H-M   'P 1'
#
loop_
_entity.id
_entity.type
_entity.pdbx_description
1 polymer ?
#
loop_
_entity_poly.entity_id
_entity_poly.type
_entity_poly.pdbx_seq_one_letter_code
_entity_poly.pdbx_strand_id
1 'polypeptide(L)'
;EAYNITWVEFKKLLIKKYCPRTEIQKMEDEFYHLTVKGNDLKTYVRRFHELATLCPTMVSDSEKLLEAFIKGLPRSIKGNVTASKPQTLEEAINIAQRLMD
;
A
#
# COMPACT_ATOMS: atom_id res chain seq x y z
N GLU A 1 -1.36 3.38 37.54
CA GLU A 1 -0.75 3.33 36.19
C GLU A 1 -1.73 3.88 35.18
N ALA A 2 -1.42 5.02 34.55
CA ALA A 2 -2.22 5.56 33.47
C ALA A 2 -1.79 4.88 32.16
N TYR A 3 -2.75 4.31 31.44
CA TYR A 3 -2.58 3.62 30.17
C TYR A 3 -1.64 4.37 29.21
N ASN A 4 -0.41 3.85 29.04
CA ASN A 4 0.56 4.39 28.09
C ASN A 4 0.29 3.82 26.70
N ILE A 5 -0.81 4.27 26.07
CA ILE A 5 -1.16 3.89 24.70
C ILE A 5 -0.39 4.76 23.71
N THR A 6 0.25 4.15 22.72
CA THR A 6 0.93 4.91 21.66
C THR A 6 -0.08 5.58 20.73
N TRP A 7 0.31 6.66 20.06
CA TRP A 7 -0.54 7.33 19.05
C TRP A 7 -0.98 6.38 17.92
N VAL A 8 -0.14 5.41 17.56
CA VAL A 8 -0.46 4.39 16.55
C VAL A 8 -1.58 3.46 17.04
N GLU A 9 -1.47 2.96 18.27
CA GLU A 9 -2.49 2.10 18.88
C GLU A 9 -3.80 2.86 19.10
N PHE A 10 -3.73 4.12 19.53
CA PHE A 10 -4.90 4.97 19.68
C PHE A 10 -5.66 5.14 18.36
N LYS A 11 -4.96 5.44 17.25
CA LYS A 11 -5.57 5.52 15.91
C LYS A 11 -6.22 4.20 15.49
N LYS A 12 -5.56 3.05 15.76
CA LYS A 12 -6.12 1.72 15.49
C LYS A 12 -7.42 1.48 16.26
N LEU A 13 -7.49 1.89 17.53
CA LEU A 13 -8.71 1.78 18.34
C LEU A 13 -9.84 2.66 17.82
N LEU A 14 -9.56 3.89 17.40
CA LEU A 14 -10.56 4.78 16.80
C LEU A 14 -11.13 4.19 15.51
N ILE A 15 -10.27 3.72 14.61
CA ILE A 15 -10.70 3.06 13.37
C ILE A 15 -11.56 1.83 13.70
N LYS A 16 -11.12 0.97 14.61
CA LYS A 16 -11.88 -0.23 15.02
C LYS A 16 -13.25 0.09 15.62
N LYS A 17 -13.36 1.17 16.41
CA LYS A 17 -14.60 1.52 17.12
C LYS A 17 -15.60 2.28 16.25
N TYR A 18 -15.12 3.14 15.36
CA TYR A 18 -15.98 4.10 14.65
C TYR A 18 -16.04 3.88 13.14
N CYS A 19 -15.12 3.13 12.53
CA CYS A 19 -15.19 2.81 11.10
C CYS A 19 -16.07 1.57 10.90
N PRO A 20 -17.20 1.67 10.18
CA PRO A 20 -18.05 0.52 9.90
C PRO A 20 -17.27 -0.56 9.15
N ARG A 21 -17.47 -1.84 9.51
CA ARG A 21 -16.76 -2.95 8.85
C ARG A 21 -16.97 -2.96 7.33
N THR A 22 -18.14 -2.51 6.86
CA THR A 22 -18.44 -2.40 5.42
C THR A 22 -17.57 -1.38 4.70
N GLU A 23 -17.22 -0.26 5.35
CA GLU A 23 -16.34 0.75 4.75
C GLU A 23 -14.89 0.26 4.73
N ILE A 24 -14.45 -0.42 5.80
CA ILE A 24 -13.14 -1.07 5.83
C ILE A 24 -13.06 -2.11 4.70
N GLN A 25 -14.09 -2.94 4.51
CA GLN A 25 -14.12 -3.95 3.46
C GLN A 25 -14.00 -3.32 2.06
N LYS A 26 -14.70 -2.21 1.80
CA LYS A 26 -14.57 -1.49 0.52
C LYS A 26 -13.14 -1.00 0.27
N MET A 27 -12.47 -0.49 1.30
CA MET A 27 -11.08 -0.04 1.21
C MET A 27 -10.13 -1.24 0.99
N GLU A 28 -10.35 -2.36 1.69
CA GLU A 28 -9.58 -3.59 1.51
C GLU A 28 -9.75 -4.14 0.08
N ASP A 29 -10.99 -4.15 -0.43
CA ASP A 29 -11.31 -4.59 -1.78
C ASP A 29 -10.69 -3.66 -2.84
N GLU A 30 -10.77 -2.34 -2.65
CA GLU A 30 -10.10 -1.37 -3.52
C GLU A 30 -8.59 -1.61 -3.54
N PHE A 31 -7.99 -1.82 -2.36
CA PHE A 31 -6.55 -2.02 -2.25
C PHE A 31 -6.12 -3.32 -2.93
N TYR A 32 -6.88 -4.40 -2.76
CA TYR A 32 -6.59 -5.69 -3.40
C TYR A 32 -6.57 -5.61 -4.93
N HIS A 33 -7.46 -4.79 -5.51
CA HIS A 33 -7.62 -4.60 -6.95
C HIS A 33 -6.89 -3.35 -7.48
N LEU A 34 -6.13 -2.64 -6.65
CA LEU A 34 -5.44 -1.42 -7.05
C LEU A 34 -4.36 -1.75 -8.08
N THR A 35 -4.48 -1.14 -9.27
CA THR A 35 -3.50 -1.24 -10.35
C THR A 35 -3.19 0.12 -10.94
N VAL A 36 -2.01 0.27 -11.54
CA VAL A 36 -1.69 1.45 -12.35
C VAL A 36 -2.66 1.53 -13.54
N LYS A 37 -3.19 2.72 -13.81
CA LYS A 37 -4.07 2.99 -14.95
C LYS A 37 -3.30 3.80 -16.00
N GLY A 38 -3.21 3.28 -17.23
CA GLY A 38 -2.35 3.87 -18.26
C GLY A 38 -0.90 3.96 -17.78
N ASN A 39 -0.27 5.13 -17.94
CA ASN A 39 1.07 5.43 -17.44
C ASN A 39 1.06 6.36 -16.21
N ASP A 40 -0.06 6.44 -15.48
CA ASP A 40 -0.17 7.33 -14.31
C ASP A 40 0.30 6.63 -13.01
N LEU A 41 1.62 6.48 -12.88
CA LEU A 41 2.23 5.92 -11.67
C LEU A 41 2.02 6.83 -10.46
N LYS A 42 2.03 8.15 -10.64
CA LYS A 42 1.90 9.13 -9.56
C LYS A 42 0.57 9.00 -8.82
N THR A 43 -0.54 8.87 -9.56
CA THR A 43 -1.87 8.65 -8.96
C THR A 43 -1.95 7.31 -8.25
N TYR A 44 -1.36 6.26 -8.83
CA TYR A 44 -1.27 4.94 -8.19
C TYR A 44 -0.52 5.00 -6.86
N VAL A 45 0.69 5.58 -6.84
CA VAL A 45 1.52 5.72 -5.63
C VAL A 45 0.81 6.51 -4.54
N ARG A 46 0.13 7.61 -4.89
CA ARG A 46 -0.65 8.39 -3.92
C ARG A 46 -1.74 7.52 -3.29
N ARG A 47 -2.54 6.84 -4.13
CA ARG A 47 -3.66 6.03 -3.64
C ARG A 47 -3.20 4.81 -2.85
N PHE A 48 -2.08 4.21 -3.24
CA PHE A 48 -1.44 3.11 -2.53
C PHE A 48 -1.08 3.51 -1.08
N HIS A 49 -0.45 4.68 -0.89
CA HIS A 49 -0.11 5.16 0.46
C HIS A 49 -1.34 5.46 1.33
N GLU A 50 -2.38 6.04 0.74
CA GLU A 50 -3.66 6.28 1.42
C GLU A 50 -4.27 4.97 1.93
N LEU A 51 -4.38 3.96 1.06
CA LEU A 51 -4.94 2.65 1.40
C LEU A 51 -4.04 1.85 2.35
N ALA A 52 -2.72 1.91 2.21
CA ALA A 52 -1.77 1.32 3.16
C ALA A 52 -1.93 1.89 4.58
N THR A 53 -2.26 3.19 4.68
CA THR A 53 -2.52 3.86 5.96
C THR A 53 -3.87 3.45 6.56
N LEU A 54 -4.89 3.28 5.73
CA LEU A 54 -6.25 2.94 6.15
C LEU A 54 -6.43 1.45 6.45
N CYS A 55 -5.70 0.58 5.75
CA CYS A 55 -5.74 -0.87 5.84
C CYS A 55 -4.37 -1.46 6.24
N PRO A 56 -3.80 -1.08 7.40
CA PRO A 56 -2.44 -1.47 7.79
C PRO A 56 -2.28 -2.99 7.99
N THR A 57 -3.37 -3.73 8.16
CA THR A 57 -3.36 -5.20 8.25
C THR A 57 -3.03 -5.87 6.92
N MET A 58 -3.31 -5.23 5.77
CA MET A 58 -2.99 -5.77 4.45
C MET A 58 -1.50 -5.67 4.10
N VAL A 59 -0.81 -4.73 4.74
CA VAL A 59 0.62 -4.42 4.53
C VAL A 59 1.35 -4.40 5.89
N SER A 60 1.18 -5.49 6.65
CA SER A 60 1.61 -5.60 8.05
C SER A 60 3.12 -5.47 8.27
N ASP A 61 3.91 -5.66 7.22
CA ASP A 61 5.37 -5.70 7.20
C ASP A 61 5.89 -5.18 5.85
N SER A 62 7.20 -4.97 5.77
CA SER A 62 7.85 -4.42 4.57
C SER A 62 7.76 -5.33 3.36
N GLU A 63 7.77 -6.64 3.56
CA GLU A 63 7.69 -7.62 2.46
C GLU A 63 6.31 -7.58 1.81
N LYS A 64 5.24 -7.67 2.60
CA LYS A 64 3.87 -7.54 2.09
C LYS A 64 3.59 -6.19 1.45
N LEU A 65 4.16 -5.11 2.00
CA LEU A 65 4.06 -3.77 1.42
C LEU A 65 4.65 -3.75 0.00
N LEU A 66 5.84 -4.32 -0.18
CA LEU A 66 6.50 -4.42 -1.48
C LEU A 66 5.74 -5.33 -2.44
N GLU A 67 5.30 -6.50 -1.98
CA GLU A 67 4.51 -7.43 -2.79
C GLU A 67 3.20 -6.79 -3.28
N ALA A 68 2.48 -6.10 -2.40
CA ALA A 68 1.25 -5.40 -2.76
C ALA A 68 1.49 -4.31 -3.80
N PHE A 69 2.57 -3.54 -3.65
CA PHE A 69 2.96 -2.52 -4.62
C PHE A 69 3.29 -3.14 -5.98
N ILE A 70 4.16 -4.14 -6.01
CA ILE A 70 4.58 -4.83 -7.24
C ILE A 70 3.39 -5.54 -7.91
N LYS A 71 2.42 -6.04 -7.14
CA LYS A 71 1.21 -6.68 -7.66
C LYS A 71 0.38 -5.73 -8.54
N GLY A 72 0.31 -4.44 -8.18
CA GLY A 72 -0.46 -3.42 -8.89
C GLY A 72 0.22 -2.86 -10.14
N LEU A 73 1.49 -3.20 -10.39
CA LEU A 73 2.23 -2.71 -11.56
C LEU A 73 1.80 -3.38 -12.87
N PRO A 74 1.94 -2.69 -14.01
CA PRO A 74 1.73 -3.28 -15.34
C PRO A 74 2.63 -4.50 -15.57
N ARG A 75 2.08 -5.51 -16.26
CA ARG A 75 2.81 -6.76 -16.58
C ARG A 75 4.13 -6.51 -17.31
N SER A 76 4.20 -5.46 -18.13
CA SER A 76 5.39 -5.07 -18.90
C SER A 76 6.61 -4.75 -18.04
N ILE A 77 6.41 -4.20 -16.83
CA ILE A 77 7.51 -3.78 -15.96
C ILE A 77 7.62 -4.64 -14.69
N LYS A 78 6.56 -5.35 -14.32
CA LYS A 78 6.47 -6.09 -13.06
C LYS A 78 7.65 -7.05 -12.87
N GLY A 79 8.00 -7.82 -13.90
CA GLY A 79 9.13 -8.76 -13.86
C GLY A 79 10.47 -8.07 -13.62
N ASN A 80 10.70 -6.93 -14.27
CA ASN A 80 11.93 -6.14 -14.12
C ASN A 80 12.04 -5.54 -12.71
N VAL A 81 10.94 -5.02 -12.15
CA VAL A 81 10.92 -4.50 -10.77
C VAL A 81 11.20 -5.63 -9.77
N THR A 82 10.56 -6.79 -9.92
CA THR A 82 10.82 -7.96 -9.06
C THR A 82 12.28 -8.42 -9.14
N ALA A 83 12.84 -8.50 -10.36
CA ALA A 83 14.23 -8.91 -10.57
C ALA A 83 15.25 -7.95 -9.95
N SER A 84 14.89 -6.67 -9.80
CA SER A 84 15.74 -5.65 -9.19
C SER A 84 15.83 -5.78 -7.65
N LYS A 85 14.99 -6.62 -7.02
CA LYS A 85 14.97 -6.89 -5.58
C LYS A 85 15.01 -5.62 -4.71
N PRO A 86 14.06 -4.67 -4.91
CA PRO A 86 14.01 -3.46 -4.08
C PRO A 86 13.88 -3.84 -2.60
N GLN A 87 14.62 -3.15 -1.74
CA GLN A 87 14.58 -3.31 -0.28
C GLN A 87 13.57 -2.38 0.37
N THR A 88 13.20 -1.30 -0.33
CA THR A 88 12.27 -0.27 0.18
C THR A 88 11.18 0.06 -0.84
N LEU A 89 10.04 0.55 -0.35
CA LEU A 89 8.95 1.00 -1.23
C LEU A 89 9.40 2.14 -2.15
N GLU A 90 10.25 3.04 -1.65
CA GLU A 90 10.81 4.14 -2.43
C GLU A 90 11.69 3.65 -3.59
N GLU A 91 12.54 2.65 -3.35
CA GLU A 91 13.30 1.99 -4.43
C GLU A 91 12.38 1.38 -5.48
N ALA A 92 11.33 0.67 -5.05
CA ALA A 92 10.37 0.07 -5.97
C ALA A 92 9.65 1.13 -6.83
N ILE A 93 9.27 2.27 -6.23
CA ILE A 93 8.65 3.40 -6.94
C ILE A 93 9.61 3.99 -7.97
N ASN A 94 10.87 4.24 -7.58
CA ASN A 94 11.87 4.84 -8.46
C ASN A 94 12.21 3.93 -9.65
N ILE A 95 12.32 2.61 -9.43
CA ILE A 95 12.54 1.64 -10.52
C ILE A 95 11.33 1.61 -11.45
N ALA A 96 10.11 1.57 -10.90
CA ALA A 96 8.89 1.57 -11.70
C ALA A 96 8.77 2.85 -12.56
N GLN A 97 9.07 4.02 -12.00
CA GLN A 97 9.05 5.30 -12.72
C GLN A 97 9.99 5.27 -13.93
N ARG A 98 11.26 4.86 -13.72
CA ARG A 98 12.26 4.76 -14.78
C ARG A 98 11.89 3.77 -15.90
N LEU A 99 11.06 2.77 -15.61
CA LEU A 99 10.61 1.77 -16.59
C LEU A 99 9.33 2.19 -17.34
N MET A 100 8.62 3.21 -16.85
CA MET A 100 7.41 3.76 -17.47
C MET A 100 7.67 5.01 -18.30
N ASP A 101 8.74 5.74 -17.97
CA ASP A 101 9.30 6.83 -18.78
C ASP A 101 9.94 6.29 -20.07
#